data_AF-A0A1J1DY19-F1
#
_entry.id   AF-A0A1J1DY19-F1
#
_cell.length_a   1.000
_cell.length_b   1.000
_cell.length_c   1.000
_cell.angle_alpha   90.00
_cell.angle_beta   90.00
_cell.angle_gamma   90.00
#
_symmetry.space_group_name_H-M   'P 1'
#
loop_
_entity.id
_entity.type
_entity.pdbx_description
1 polymer ?
#
loop_
_entity_poly.entity_id
_entity_poly.type
_entity_poly.pdbx_seq_one_letter_code
_entity_poly.pdbx_strand_id
1 'polypeptide(L)'
;MIEIMKLKRLSLFLLCAVLSFNSCIKHNKSSTDTSSVDNDVKKTKPINFISKWKIGEEIDEDKTIVLPIYNGGDYDFHVDWGDGTEKQHINSDNLNSKSHTYKAPGEYSITITGKIKGFNFGLVDKSRSKIIEILDWGNLNFGHNENGAYFKNCRNLTTIPSLPPDLEGITNMKDMFNLCFKLNGDVSNWDVSKVTDMSSMFFGCNSFTGKGLKTWDVSNVTNVRSMFSLAISVTEDLSGWNVNKVNACGDFVTTKIKIPQRFPRCTELPYLDPSLLLPKQLKNGE
;
A
#
# COMPACT_ATOMS: atom_id res chain seq x y z
N MET A 1 8.77 -55.24 10.75
CA MET A 1 10.08 -55.23 11.45
C MET A 1 10.89 -54.13 10.77
N ILE A 2 11.06 -52.90 11.30
CA ILE A 2 11.68 -52.47 12.59
C ILE A 2 13.20 -52.72 12.56
N GLU A 3 14.13 -51.91 13.10
CA GLU A 3 14.24 -50.45 13.45
C GLU A 3 14.80 -49.70 12.20
N ILE A 4 14.77 -48.37 11.96
CA ILE A 4 14.32 -47.14 12.64
C ILE A 4 15.03 -46.72 13.94
N MET A 5 15.77 -45.61 13.87
CA MET A 5 16.36 -44.79 14.96
C MET A 5 17.64 -45.28 15.67
N LYS A 6 18.68 -44.43 15.62
CA LYS A 6 19.37 -43.71 16.74
C LYS A 6 20.62 -43.03 16.14
N LEU A 7 20.78 -41.72 16.01
CA LEU A 7 20.56 -40.58 16.94
C LEU A 7 21.48 -40.63 18.19
N LYS A 8 22.62 -39.89 18.14
CA LYS A 8 23.12 -38.93 19.18
C LYS A 8 24.64 -38.71 19.19
N ARG A 9 25.04 -37.44 19.06
CA ARG A 9 26.19 -36.68 19.65
C ARG A 9 26.61 -35.62 18.62
N LEU A 10 26.22 -34.33 18.68
CA LEU A 10 26.09 -33.35 19.78
C LEU A 10 27.44 -32.80 20.30
N SER A 11 27.87 -31.69 19.68
CA SER A 11 28.81 -30.64 20.13
C SER A 11 28.95 -29.70 18.92
N LEU A 12 28.46 -28.44 18.86
CA LEU A 12 28.22 -27.37 19.83
C LEU A 12 29.48 -26.68 20.39
N PHE A 13 30.23 -26.07 19.47
CA PHE A 13 31.12 -24.91 19.65
C PHE A 13 31.19 -24.23 18.25
N LEU A 14 31.09 -22.92 18.04
CA LEU A 14 31.38 -21.77 18.90
C LEU A 14 30.27 -20.70 18.78
N LEU A 15 29.84 -20.15 19.91
CA LEU A 15 29.16 -18.84 20.01
C LEU A 15 30.04 -17.96 20.92
N CYS A 16 29.80 -16.65 20.90
CA CYS A 16 30.42 -15.62 21.77
C CYS A 16 31.86 -15.18 21.43
N ALA A 17 31.96 -13.97 20.89
CA ALA A 17 33.04 -13.02 21.18
C ALA A 17 32.43 -11.61 21.34
N VAL A 18 31.96 -11.31 22.55
CA VAL A 18 31.55 -9.97 23.00
C VAL A 18 32.21 -9.75 24.37
N LEU A 19 32.48 -8.48 24.72
CA LEU A 19 33.25 -7.99 25.87
C LEU A 19 34.77 -8.06 25.63
N SER A 20 35.48 -7.00 25.21
CA SER A 20 35.62 -5.61 25.71
C SER A 20 36.86 -5.43 26.58
N PHE A 21 37.71 -4.44 26.27
CA PHE A 21 38.39 -3.64 27.31
C PHE A 21 38.78 -2.26 26.77
N ASN A 22 38.37 -1.21 27.51
CA ASN A 22 38.86 0.15 27.31
C ASN A 22 40.33 0.27 27.73
N SER A 23 41.16 0.98 26.96
CA SER A 23 42.11 1.97 27.50
C SER A 23 42.87 2.73 26.40
N CYS A 24 42.47 3.98 26.14
CA CYS A 24 43.42 5.09 26.07
C CYS A 24 42.68 6.44 26.07
N ILE A 25 42.41 6.98 27.27
CA ILE A 25 42.12 8.42 27.39
C ILE A 25 43.49 9.13 27.41
N LYS A 26 43.82 9.85 26.34
CA LYS A 26 44.84 10.90 26.38
C LYS A 26 44.16 12.23 26.15
N HIS A 27 44.14 13.05 27.19
CA HIS A 27 43.84 14.47 27.06
C HIS A 27 44.88 15.12 26.15
N ASN A 28 44.42 15.78 25.09
CA ASN A 28 45.00 17.07 24.72
C ASN A 28 43.88 17.99 24.24
N LYS A 29 43.91 19.26 24.66
CA LYS A 29 42.87 20.26 24.36
C LYS A 29 43.20 21.00 23.05
N SER A 30 42.17 21.58 22.45
CA SER A 30 42.21 22.65 21.44
C SER A 30 42.41 22.24 19.96
N SER A 31 41.30 21.94 19.29
CA SER A 31 40.84 22.75 18.15
C SER A 31 39.35 22.54 17.90
N THR A 32 38.68 23.58 17.41
CA THR A 32 37.27 23.53 17.00
C THR A 32 37.13 22.81 15.67
N ASP A 33 36.33 21.74 15.62
CA ASP A 33 35.55 21.40 14.43
C ASP A 33 34.36 20.52 14.82
N THR A 34 33.15 21.02 14.57
CA THR A 34 31.90 20.28 14.79
C THR A 34 31.56 19.48 13.55
N SER A 35 32.16 18.30 13.39
CA SER A 35 31.67 17.30 12.45
C SER A 35 30.52 16.52 13.09
N SER A 36 29.29 16.87 12.73
CA SER A 36 28.13 16.02 13.00
C SER A 36 28.33 14.69 12.28
N VAL A 37 28.41 13.59 13.04
CA VAL A 37 28.36 12.24 12.46
C VAL A 37 26.93 12.02 11.98
N ASP A 38 26.70 12.21 10.69
CA ASP A 38 25.45 11.86 10.03
C ASP A 38 25.23 10.34 10.09
N ASN A 39 24.51 9.90 11.13
CA ASN A 39 23.93 8.56 11.20
C ASN A 39 22.69 8.45 10.29
N ASP A 40 22.72 9.07 9.11
CA ASP A 40 21.70 8.91 8.08
C ASP A 40 21.98 7.60 7.32
N VAL A 41 21.72 6.47 7.99
CA VAL A 41 21.55 5.18 7.32
C VAL A 41 20.23 5.26 6.55
N LYS A 42 20.27 5.94 5.39
CA LYS A 42 19.25 5.87 4.36
C LYS A 42 19.08 4.42 3.99
N LYS A 43 18.04 3.82 4.56
CA LYS A 43 17.60 2.46 4.28
C LYS A 43 17.25 2.44 2.80
N THR A 44 18.18 1.96 1.97
CA THR A 44 18.05 1.98 0.51
C THR A 44 16.76 1.27 0.14
N LYS A 45 15.83 2.03 -0.46
CA LYS A 45 14.51 1.53 -0.83
C LYS A 45 14.67 0.28 -1.70
N PRO A 46 13.86 -0.78 -1.49
CA PRO A 46 13.91 -1.95 -2.36
C PRO A 46 13.73 -1.52 -3.83
N ILE A 47 14.54 -2.06 -4.73
CA ILE A 47 14.52 -1.69 -6.16
C ILE A 47 13.51 -2.49 -7.00
N ASN A 48 12.73 -3.35 -6.33
CA ASN A 48 11.81 -4.28 -6.95
C ASN A 48 10.39 -4.05 -6.43
N PHE A 49 9.45 -3.74 -7.31
CA PHE A 49 8.02 -3.90 -7.00
C PHE A 49 7.67 -5.39 -7.09
N ILE A 50 7.07 -5.94 -6.04
CA ILE A 50 6.73 -7.37 -5.95
C ILE A 50 5.25 -7.50 -5.59
N SER A 51 4.50 -8.22 -6.42
CA SER A 51 3.05 -8.39 -6.28
C SER A 51 2.63 -9.82 -6.61
N LYS A 52 1.55 -10.29 -5.98
CA LYS A 52 1.02 -11.63 -6.15
C LYS A 52 -0.32 -11.58 -6.88
N TRP A 53 -0.48 -12.48 -7.85
CA TRP A 53 -1.62 -12.50 -8.76
C TRP A 53 -2.19 -13.91 -8.85
N LYS A 54 -3.52 -14.04 -8.84
CA LYS A 54 -4.25 -15.29 -9.09
C LYS A 54 -4.94 -15.23 -10.44
N ILE A 55 -4.73 -16.26 -11.25
CA ILE A 55 -5.19 -16.35 -12.64
C ILE A 55 -5.74 -17.74 -12.94
N GLY A 56 -6.82 -17.82 -13.71
CA GLY A 56 -7.52 -19.06 -13.98
C GLY A 56 -8.24 -19.62 -12.75
N GLU A 57 -9.50 -19.98 -12.92
CA GLU A 57 -10.40 -20.51 -11.90
C GLU A 57 -10.75 -19.51 -10.76
N GLU A 58 -12.00 -19.58 -10.28
CA GLU A 58 -12.62 -18.76 -9.22
C GLU A 58 -12.66 -17.23 -9.37
N ILE A 59 -11.79 -16.61 -10.19
CA ILE A 59 -11.66 -15.14 -10.35
C ILE A 59 -11.89 -14.70 -11.79
N ASP A 60 -11.19 -15.35 -12.74
CA ASP A 60 -11.27 -15.09 -14.18
C ASP A 60 -10.71 -16.32 -14.92
N GLU A 61 -11.38 -16.78 -15.97
CA GLU A 61 -10.91 -17.87 -16.83
C GLU A 61 -9.74 -17.43 -17.74
N ASP A 62 -9.62 -16.13 -18.02
CA ASP A 62 -8.48 -15.59 -18.76
C ASP A 62 -7.19 -15.69 -17.93
N LYS A 63 -6.25 -16.50 -18.42
CA LYS A 63 -4.91 -16.68 -17.87
C LYS A 63 -3.92 -15.57 -18.27
N THR A 64 -4.40 -14.46 -18.83
CA THR A 64 -3.57 -13.32 -19.23
C THR A 64 -3.54 -12.26 -18.14
N ILE A 65 -2.34 -11.80 -17.79
CA ILE A 65 -2.13 -10.57 -17.03
C ILE A 65 -1.74 -9.47 -18.01
N VAL A 66 -2.37 -8.31 -17.88
CA VAL A 66 -1.99 -7.07 -18.56
C VAL A 66 -1.61 -6.08 -17.46
N LEU A 67 -0.34 -5.65 -17.44
CA LEU A 67 0.12 -4.65 -16.47
C LEU A 67 -0.67 -3.35 -16.66
N PRO A 68 -1.08 -2.66 -15.58
CA PRO A 68 -1.90 -1.46 -15.65
C PRO A 68 -1.07 -0.21 -16.00
N ILE A 69 -0.29 -0.30 -17.08
CA ILE A 69 0.56 0.77 -17.61
C ILE A 69 -0.04 1.31 -18.91
N TYR A 70 0.07 2.62 -19.10
CA TYR A 70 -0.59 3.39 -20.15
C TYR A 70 0.39 4.34 -20.84
N ASN A 71 0.04 4.78 -22.06
CA ASN A 71 0.79 5.80 -22.79
C ASN A 71 0.70 7.15 -22.04
N GLY A 72 1.83 7.77 -21.72
CA GLY A 72 1.92 8.92 -20.81
C GLY A 72 2.53 8.61 -19.44
N GLY A 73 2.94 7.37 -19.19
CA GLY A 73 3.91 7.05 -18.13
C GLY A 73 5.36 7.01 -18.64
N ASP A 74 6.28 6.73 -17.72
CA ASP A 74 7.72 6.78 -17.93
C ASP A 74 8.36 5.48 -17.42
N TYR A 75 8.76 4.64 -18.38
CA TYR A 75 9.07 3.22 -18.14
C TYR A 75 10.43 2.84 -18.74
N ASP A 76 11.21 2.10 -17.96
CA ASP A 76 12.41 1.36 -18.39
C ASP A 76 12.69 0.27 -17.35
N PHE A 77 12.01 -0.87 -17.47
CA PHE A 77 11.99 -1.93 -16.48
C PHE A 77 12.00 -3.33 -17.08
N HIS A 78 12.44 -4.31 -16.29
CA HIS A 78 12.32 -5.73 -16.58
C HIS A 78 11.22 -6.33 -15.71
N VAL A 79 10.39 -7.19 -16.29
CA VAL A 79 9.38 -7.98 -15.58
C VAL A 79 9.73 -9.46 -15.59
N ASP A 80 9.71 -10.05 -14.40
CA ASP A 80 9.72 -11.49 -14.16
C ASP A 80 8.30 -11.91 -13.81
N TRP A 81 7.70 -12.75 -14.65
CA TRP A 81 6.29 -13.17 -14.53
C TRP A 81 6.08 -14.29 -13.49
N GLY A 82 7.16 -14.86 -12.92
CA GLY A 82 7.09 -15.85 -11.86
C GLY A 82 6.72 -17.28 -12.31
N ASP A 83 6.62 -17.55 -13.61
CA ASP A 83 6.34 -18.88 -14.18
C ASP A 83 7.55 -19.55 -14.84
N GLY A 84 8.75 -18.94 -14.70
CA GLY A 84 9.99 -19.44 -15.28
C GLY A 84 10.19 -19.11 -16.76
N THR A 85 9.33 -18.26 -17.36
CA THR A 85 9.59 -17.69 -18.69
C THR A 85 10.67 -16.61 -18.65
N GLU A 86 11.21 -16.26 -19.82
CA GLU A 86 12.25 -15.24 -19.94
C GLU A 86 11.73 -13.86 -19.52
N LYS A 87 12.58 -13.09 -18.83
CA LYS A 87 12.23 -11.73 -18.36
C LYS A 87 12.05 -10.80 -19.55
N GLN A 88 10.95 -10.07 -19.57
CA GLN A 88 10.66 -9.12 -20.64
C GLN A 88 11.12 -7.72 -20.27
N HIS A 89 11.76 -7.02 -21.21
CA HIS A 89 12.09 -5.59 -21.07
C HIS A 89 10.95 -4.74 -21.62
N ILE A 90 10.45 -3.82 -20.79
CA ILE A 90 9.36 -2.90 -21.11
C ILE A 90 9.84 -1.47 -20.88
N ASN A 91 9.64 -0.63 -21.89
CA ASN A 91 9.93 0.80 -21.90
C ASN A 91 8.76 1.57 -22.53
N SER A 92 8.83 2.91 -22.52
CA SER A 92 7.74 3.75 -23.04
C SER A 92 7.45 3.56 -24.55
N ASP A 93 8.40 3.06 -25.34
CA ASP A 93 8.24 2.86 -26.79
C ASP A 93 7.65 1.49 -27.15
N ASN A 94 7.71 0.50 -26.25
CA ASN A 94 7.32 -0.89 -26.53
C ASN A 94 6.15 -1.42 -25.68
N LEU A 95 5.23 -0.55 -25.24
CA LEU A 95 4.08 -0.86 -24.36
C LEU A 95 3.14 -2.00 -24.82
N ASN A 96 3.30 -2.54 -26.03
CA ASN A 96 2.63 -3.76 -26.49
C ASN A 96 3.10 -5.01 -25.73
N SER A 97 4.32 -5.03 -25.18
CA SER A 97 4.89 -6.14 -24.40
C SER A 97 4.40 -6.20 -22.95
N LYS A 98 3.36 -5.44 -22.57
CA LYS A 98 2.88 -5.33 -21.18
C LYS A 98 1.98 -6.48 -20.70
N SER A 99 1.91 -7.57 -21.45
CA SER A 99 0.99 -8.67 -21.18
C SER A 99 1.64 -10.04 -21.34
N HIS A 100 1.22 -10.98 -20.49
CA HIS A 100 1.71 -12.36 -20.48
C HIS A 100 0.56 -13.34 -20.23
N THR A 101 0.55 -14.44 -20.98
CA THR A 101 -0.49 -15.48 -20.88
C THR A 101 0.13 -16.77 -20.36
N TYR A 102 -0.34 -17.20 -19.19
CA TYR A 102 0.23 -18.33 -18.47
C TYR A 102 -0.34 -19.66 -18.96
N LYS A 103 0.50 -20.71 -18.93
CA LYS A 103 0.13 -22.05 -19.39
C LYS A 103 -0.92 -22.72 -18.49
N ALA A 104 -0.77 -22.59 -17.17
CA ALA A 104 -1.63 -23.18 -16.16
C ALA A 104 -2.35 -22.08 -15.33
N PRO A 105 -3.50 -22.39 -14.71
CA PRO A 105 -4.05 -21.56 -13.63
C PRO A 105 -3.15 -21.64 -12.39
N GLY A 106 -3.23 -20.64 -11.51
CA GLY A 106 -2.48 -20.62 -10.25
C GLY A 106 -2.26 -19.25 -9.65
N GLU A 107 -1.42 -19.21 -8.61
CA GLU A 107 -0.90 -17.97 -8.02
C GLU A 107 0.55 -17.76 -8.42
N TYR A 108 0.87 -16.55 -8.90
CA TYR A 108 2.19 -16.18 -9.41
C TYR A 108 2.67 -14.88 -8.76
N SER A 109 3.96 -14.81 -8.46
CA SER A 109 4.61 -13.60 -7.95
C SER A 109 5.30 -12.86 -9.09
N ILE A 110 4.77 -11.71 -9.48
CA ILE A 110 5.37 -10.83 -10.47
C ILE A 110 6.38 -9.92 -9.79
N THR A 111 7.60 -9.88 -10.31
CA THR A 111 8.66 -8.95 -9.87
C THR A 111 9.00 -7.99 -11.00
N ILE A 112 8.92 -6.69 -10.72
CA ILE A 112 9.32 -5.61 -11.63
C ILE A 112 10.56 -4.93 -11.07
N THR A 113 11.62 -4.85 -11.88
CA THR A 113 12.90 -4.24 -11.53
C THR A 113 13.25 -3.15 -12.55
N GLY A 114 13.59 -1.95 -12.09
CA GLY A 114 13.83 -0.80 -12.98
C GLY A 114 12.63 0.13 -13.07
N LYS A 115 12.80 1.25 -13.78
CA LYS A 115 11.96 2.45 -13.70
C LYS A 115 10.50 2.16 -14.11
N ILE A 116 9.58 2.27 -13.16
CA ILE A 116 8.14 2.12 -13.42
C ILE A 116 7.34 3.28 -12.82
N LYS A 117 7.06 4.30 -13.65
CA LYS A 117 6.31 5.48 -13.28
C LYS A 117 5.01 5.57 -14.10
N GLY A 118 3.87 5.25 -13.47
CA GLY A 118 2.55 5.26 -14.12
C GLY A 118 1.76 3.95 -14.01
N PHE A 119 1.82 3.27 -12.88
CA PHE A 119 1.02 2.07 -12.62
C PHE A 119 -0.39 2.47 -12.11
N ASN A 120 -1.45 2.22 -12.88
CA ASN A 120 -2.79 2.77 -12.60
C ASN A 120 -3.96 1.91 -13.14
N PHE A 121 -4.64 1.18 -12.23
CA PHE A 121 -5.83 0.38 -12.57
C PHE A 121 -7.09 1.20 -12.87
N GLY A 122 -7.11 2.49 -12.57
CA GLY A 122 -8.17 3.42 -13.01
C GLY A 122 -8.11 3.76 -14.51
N LEU A 123 -6.94 3.60 -15.14
CA LEU A 123 -6.73 3.83 -16.57
C LEU A 123 -6.65 2.54 -17.40
N VAL A 124 -6.11 1.47 -16.81
CA VAL A 124 -5.99 0.15 -17.45
C VAL A 124 -6.49 -0.92 -16.49
N ASP A 125 -7.74 -1.31 -16.64
CA ASP A 125 -8.46 -2.11 -15.64
C ASP A 125 -8.44 -3.63 -15.88
N LYS A 126 -7.86 -4.07 -17.00
CA LYS A 126 -7.95 -5.44 -17.56
C LYS A 126 -7.62 -6.58 -16.59
N SER A 127 -6.75 -6.36 -15.61
CA SER A 127 -6.33 -7.41 -14.66
C SER A 127 -6.49 -7.01 -13.19
N ARG A 128 -7.27 -5.96 -12.88
CA ARG A 128 -7.43 -5.46 -11.49
C ARG A 128 -8.04 -6.48 -10.51
N SER A 129 -8.84 -7.43 -11.01
CA SER A 129 -9.39 -8.53 -10.22
C SER A 129 -8.38 -9.64 -9.90
N LYS A 130 -7.27 -9.70 -10.66
CA LYS A 130 -6.27 -10.77 -10.62
C LYS A 130 -5.15 -10.49 -9.61
N ILE A 131 -4.86 -9.23 -9.29
CA ILE A 131 -3.93 -8.88 -8.20
C ILE A 131 -4.58 -9.17 -6.83
N ILE A 132 -3.88 -9.91 -5.97
CA ILE A 132 -4.39 -10.40 -4.67
C ILE A 132 -3.56 -9.95 -3.48
N GLU A 133 -2.26 -9.68 -3.66
CA GLU A 133 -1.37 -9.16 -2.60
C GLU A 133 -0.32 -8.22 -3.22
N ILE A 134 0.08 -7.20 -2.48
CA ILE A 134 1.33 -6.47 -2.74
C ILE A 134 2.32 -6.90 -1.65
N LEU A 135 3.48 -7.39 -2.07
CA LEU A 135 4.49 -7.97 -1.19
C LEU A 135 5.60 -6.96 -0.88
N ASP A 136 6.00 -6.17 -1.87
CA ASP A 136 6.89 -5.01 -1.71
C ASP A 136 6.49 -3.92 -2.72
N TRP A 137 6.44 -2.66 -2.27
CA TRP A 137 6.25 -1.52 -3.16
C TRP A 137 7.50 -1.22 -3.99
N GLY A 138 8.68 -1.46 -3.41
CA GLY A 138 9.97 -1.11 -3.95
C GLY A 138 10.02 0.24 -4.67
N ASN A 139 10.35 0.21 -5.95
CA ASN A 139 10.53 1.40 -6.78
C ASN A 139 9.26 1.83 -7.55
N LEU A 140 8.08 1.28 -7.20
CA LEU A 140 6.83 1.68 -7.85
C LEU A 140 6.54 3.17 -7.62
N ASN A 141 6.42 3.93 -8.71
CA ASN A 141 5.98 5.31 -8.68
C ASN A 141 4.63 5.45 -9.41
N PHE A 142 3.67 6.11 -8.76
CA PHE A 142 2.31 6.22 -9.27
C PHE A 142 2.14 7.19 -10.45
N GLY A 143 3.17 7.99 -10.78
CA GLY A 143 3.18 8.86 -11.94
C GLY A 143 2.59 10.23 -11.68
N HIS A 144 1.60 10.63 -12.48
CA HIS A 144 1.06 11.99 -12.48
C HIS A 144 -0.17 12.13 -11.58
N ASN A 145 -0.34 13.33 -11.01
CA ASN A 145 -1.38 13.67 -10.02
C ASN A 145 -2.79 13.86 -10.60
N GLU A 146 -2.99 13.72 -11.90
CA GLU A 146 -4.28 14.02 -12.55
C GLU A 146 -5.32 12.92 -12.28
N ASN A 147 -4.85 11.67 -12.15
CA ASN A 147 -5.71 10.49 -12.26
C ASN A 147 -6.13 9.88 -10.92
N GLY A 148 -5.25 9.82 -9.91
CA GLY A 148 -5.48 9.01 -8.71
C GLY A 148 -5.78 7.55 -9.07
N ALA A 149 -6.71 6.90 -8.37
CA ALA A 149 -7.32 5.61 -8.74
C ALA A 149 -6.36 4.42 -8.94
N TYR A 150 -5.15 4.49 -8.36
CA TYR A 150 -4.03 3.59 -8.69
C TYR A 150 -4.35 2.09 -8.52
N PHE A 151 -5.14 1.71 -7.51
CA PHE A 151 -5.67 0.36 -7.26
C PHE A 151 -7.20 0.30 -7.25
N LYS A 152 -7.87 1.20 -7.98
CA LYS A 152 -9.33 1.25 -8.04
C LYS A 152 -9.92 -0.07 -8.55
N ASN A 153 -10.93 -0.57 -7.84
CA ASN A 153 -11.61 -1.85 -8.05
C ASN A 153 -10.69 -3.10 -8.00
N CYS A 154 -9.57 -3.07 -7.28
CA CYS A 154 -8.80 -4.26 -6.95
C CYS A 154 -9.50 -5.13 -5.88
N ARG A 155 -10.68 -5.67 -6.22
CA ARG A 155 -11.62 -6.33 -5.31
C ARG A 155 -11.06 -7.54 -4.57
N ASN A 156 -10.04 -8.20 -5.13
CA ASN A 156 -9.37 -9.34 -4.54
C ASN A 156 -8.05 -9.00 -3.83
N LEU A 157 -7.58 -7.75 -3.89
CA LEU A 157 -6.41 -7.31 -3.13
C LEU A 157 -6.71 -7.42 -1.64
N THR A 158 -5.97 -8.27 -0.94
CA THR A 158 -6.14 -8.57 0.48
C THR A 158 -5.16 -7.80 1.36
N THR A 159 -3.91 -7.67 0.93
CA THR A 159 -2.78 -7.24 1.77
C THR A 159 -1.85 -6.30 1.00
N ILE A 160 -1.35 -5.30 1.72
CA ILE A 160 -0.27 -4.39 1.31
C ILE A 160 0.82 -4.37 2.39
N PRO A 161 2.09 -4.11 2.04
CA PRO A 161 3.18 -4.16 3.01
C PRO A 161 3.19 -2.89 3.88
N SER A 162 3.79 -3.01 5.07
CA SER A 162 3.88 -1.91 6.06
C SER A 162 5.00 -0.91 5.78
N LEU A 163 5.96 -1.25 4.92
CA LEU A 163 6.82 -0.26 4.28
C LEU A 163 5.97 0.58 3.30
N PRO A 164 6.16 1.91 3.21
CA PRO A 164 5.34 2.75 2.36
C PRO A 164 5.73 2.65 0.87
N PRO A 165 4.80 2.97 -0.04
CA PRO A 165 5.11 3.18 -1.45
C PRO A 165 5.93 4.46 -1.68
N ASP A 166 6.34 4.71 -2.93
CA ASP A 166 6.74 6.08 -3.28
C ASP A 166 5.53 7.01 -3.34
N LEU A 167 5.53 8.02 -2.48
CA LEU A 167 4.56 9.11 -2.51
C LEU A 167 5.25 10.45 -2.83
N GLU A 168 6.53 10.45 -3.23
CA GLU A 168 7.20 11.70 -3.60
C GLU A 168 6.52 12.36 -4.81
N GLY A 169 6.10 13.61 -4.62
CA GLY A 169 5.37 14.38 -5.62
C GLY A 169 3.90 14.01 -5.75
N ILE A 170 3.39 13.01 -5.03
CA ILE A 170 1.98 12.61 -5.09
C ILE A 170 1.12 13.56 -4.24
N THR A 171 0.20 14.27 -4.89
CA THR A 171 -0.77 15.18 -4.25
C THR A 171 -2.21 14.67 -4.35
N ASN A 172 -2.48 13.65 -5.17
CA ASN A 172 -3.82 13.15 -5.44
C ASN A 172 -3.90 11.64 -5.22
N MET A 173 -4.62 11.24 -4.18
CA MET A 173 -4.91 9.83 -3.85
C MET A 173 -6.41 9.51 -3.96
N LYS A 174 -7.18 10.35 -4.67
CA LYS A 174 -8.60 10.10 -4.95
C LYS A 174 -8.79 8.69 -5.48
N ASP A 175 -9.81 7.99 -5.04
CA ASP A 175 -10.16 6.62 -5.44
C ASP A 175 -9.05 5.54 -5.30
N MET A 176 -7.90 5.79 -4.64
CA MET A 176 -6.73 4.90 -4.74
C MET A 176 -7.05 3.42 -4.45
N PHE A 177 -7.86 3.12 -3.43
CA PHE A 177 -8.34 1.78 -3.10
C PHE A 177 -9.88 1.65 -3.19
N ASN A 178 -10.55 2.55 -3.92
CA ASN A 178 -12.00 2.51 -4.11
C ASN A 178 -12.45 1.11 -4.56
N LEU A 179 -13.39 0.52 -3.82
CA LEU A 179 -13.94 -0.83 -4.00
C LEU A 179 -12.93 -1.99 -3.88
N CYS A 180 -11.84 -1.82 -3.12
CA CYS A 180 -10.97 -2.93 -2.69
C CYS A 180 -11.58 -3.66 -1.48
N PHE A 181 -12.68 -4.40 -1.70
CA PHE A 181 -13.50 -4.99 -0.63
C PHE A 181 -12.71 -5.77 0.43
N LYS A 182 -11.73 -6.58 0.00
CA LYS A 182 -10.93 -7.48 0.85
C LYS A 182 -9.68 -6.84 1.45
N LEU A 183 -9.36 -5.59 1.10
CA LEU A 183 -8.11 -4.95 1.49
C LEU A 183 -8.03 -4.73 3.01
N ASN A 184 -6.92 -5.14 3.61
CA ASN A 184 -6.47 -4.70 4.91
C ASN A 184 -4.95 -4.49 4.88
N GLY A 185 -4.42 -3.66 5.78
CA GLY A 185 -3.00 -3.33 5.76
C GLY A 185 -2.63 -2.32 6.84
N ASP A 186 -1.32 -2.14 7.04
CA ASP A 186 -0.76 -1.14 7.94
C ASP A 186 -0.24 0.04 7.10
N VAL A 187 -0.89 1.21 7.25
CA VAL A 187 -0.52 2.43 6.51
C VAL A 187 0.17 3.47 7.39
N SER A 188 0.62 3.09 8.59
CA SER A 188 1.18 4.01 9.60
C SER A 188 2.44 4.76 9.14
N ASN A 189 3.21 4.19 8.20
CA ASN A 189 4.45 4.77 7.68
C ASN A 189 4.27 5.58 6.38
N TRP A 190 3.03 5.81 5.92
CA TRP A 190 2.77 6.53 4.67
C TRP A 190 2.89 8.04 4.89
N ASP A 191 3.88 8.67 4.25
CA ASP A 191 3.96 10.13 4.18
C ASP A 191 2.92 10.67 3.20
N VAL A 192 1.78 11.10 3.73
CA VAL A 192 0.69 11.74 2.99
C VAL A 192 0.69 13.28 3.15
N SER A 193 1.75 13.87 3.74
CA SER A 193 1.78 15.30 4.08
C SER A 193 1.60 16.24 2.88
N LYS A 194 1.93 15.79 1.66
CA LYS A 194 1.77 16.54 0.40
C LYS A 194 0.41 16.32 -0.28
N VAL A 195 -0.43 15.43 0.23
CA VAL A 195 -1.70 15.03 -0.39
C VAL A 195 -2.78 16.07 -0.13
N THR A 196 -3.48 16.45 -1.20
CA THR A 196 -4.58 17.43 -1.18
C THR A 196 -5.95 16.80 -1.42
N ASP A 197 -6.02 15.68 -2.15
CA ASP A 197 -7.28 14.98 -2.43
C ASP A 197 -7.20 13.49 -2.02
N MET A 198 -8.11 13.07 -1.14
CA MET A 198 -8.31 11.69 -0.69
C MET A 198 -9.77 11.22 -0.89
N SER A 199 -10.53 11.90 -1.76
CA SER A 199 -11.94 11.55 -2.01
C SER A 199 -12.10 10.10 -2.44
N SER A 200 -13.05 9.40 -1.83
CA SER A 200 -13.35 7.98 -2.05
C SER A 200 -12.16 7.02 -1.91
N MET A 201 -11.04 7.43 -1.30
CA MET A 201 -9.79 6.65 -1.27
C MET A 201 -9.98 5.22 -0.74
N PHE A 202 -10.81 5.04 0.30
CA PHE A 202 -11.15 3.74 0.88
C PHE A 202 -12.65 3.41 0.75
N PHE A 203 -13.35 4.03 -0.21
CA PHE A 203 -14.77 3.78 -0.44
C PHE A 203 -15.03 2.29 -0.65
N GLY A 204 -15.91 1.69 0.16
CA GLY A 204 -16.20 0.26 0.10
C GLY A 204 -15.03 -0.68 0.45
N CYS A 205 -13.98 -0.22 1.13
CA CYS A 205 -12.96 -1.12 1.69
C CYS A 205 -13.50 -1.84 2.94
N ASN A 206 -14.40 -2.81 2.76
CA ASN A 206 -15.13 -3.45 3.85
C ASN A 206 -14.22 -4.12 4.89
N SER A 207 -13.11 -4.72 4.48
CA SER A 207 -12.14 -5.38 5.37
C SER A 207 -11.09 -4.45 5.97
N PHE A 208 -11.01 -3.18 5.54
CA PHE A 208 -9.95 -2.29 6.00
C PHE A 208 -10.23 -1.82 7.43
N THR A 209 -9.32 -2.13 8.34
CA THR A 209 -9.44 -1.79 9.77
C THR A 209 -9.06 -0.34 10.07
N GLY A 210 -8.40 0.35 9.13
CA GLY A 210 -7.88 1.70 9.31
C GLY A 210 -6.53 1.78 10.02
N LYS A 211 -5.83 0.65 10.25
CA LYS A 211 -4.60 0.61 11.05
C LYS A 211 -3.54 1.61 10.52
N GLY A 212 -3.27 2.65 11.30
CA GLY A 212 -2.22 3.63 11.03
C GLY A 212 -2.71 4.94 10.42
N LEU A 213 -4.00 5.08 10.08
CA LEU A 213 -4.57 6.34 9.62
C LEU A 213 -4.33 7.49 10.62
N LYS A 214 -4.34 7.22 11.93
CA LYS A 214 -4.13 8.27 12.96
C LYS A 214 -2.75 8.94 12.92
N THR A 215 -1.75 8.35 12.26
CA THR A 215 -0.40 8.92 12.16
C THR A 215 -0.25 9.90 10.99
N TRP A 216 -1.24 9.94 10.09
CA TRP A 216 -1.22 10.75 8.88
C TRP A 216 -1.34 12.25 9.17
N ASP A 217 -0.41 13.03 8.62
CA ASP A 217 -0.57 14.49 8.51
C ASP A 217 -1.51 14.82 7.34
N VAL A 218 -2.79 15.00 7.64
CA VAL A 218 -3.80 15.42 6.67
C VAL A 218 -3.98 16.95 6.57
N SER A 219 -3.07 17.75 7.13
CA SER A 219 -3.23 19.22 7.22
C SER A 219 -3.24 19.95 5.88
N ASN A 220 -2.83 19.29 4.79
CA ASN A 220 -2.92 19.78 3.42
C ASN A 220 -4.15 19.27 2.63
N VAL A 221 -4.91 18.32 3.18
CA VAL A 221 -6.07 17.73 2.50
C VAL A 221 -7.23 18.73 2.44
N THR A 222 -7.76 18.94 1.25
CA THR A 222 -8.94 19.78 0.98
C THR A 222 -10.19 18.96 0.70
N ASN A 223 -10.05 17.74 0.17
CA ASN A 223 -11.17 16.89 -0.24
C ASN A 223 -11.07 15.48 0.38
N VAL A 224 -12.11 15.09 1.12
CA VAL A 224 -12.27 13.75 1.74
C VAL A 224 -13.65 13.15 1.44
N ARG A 225 -14.38 13.67 0.44
CA ARG A 225 -15.73 13.24 0.10
C ARG A 225 -15.78 11.72 -0.06
N SER A 226 -16.70 11.07 0.64
CA SER A 226 -16.95 9.62 0.61
C SER A 226 -15.73 8.73 0.96
N MET A 227 -14.65 9.28 1.52
CA MET A 227 -13.36 8.60 1.74
C MET A 227 -13.51 7.25 2.44
N PHE A 228 -14.36 7.17 3.48
CA PHE A 228 -14.63 5.93 4.21
C PHE A 228 -16.05 5.40 3.98
N SER A 229 -16.88 5.97 3.12
CA SER A 229 -18.25 5.47 2.94
C SER A 229 -18.22 3.98 2.54
N LEU A 230 -19.06 3.17 3.19
CA LEU A 230 -19.07 1.70 3.14
C LEU A 230 -17.81 0.96 3.69
N ALA A 231 -16.81 1.64 4.23
CA ALA A 231 -15.64 1.03 4.91
C ALA A 231 -15.97 0.60 6.36
N ILE A 232 -16.86 -0.38 6.51
CA ILE A 232 -17.54 -0.75 7.77
C ILE A 232 -16.65 -1.29 8.91
N SER A 233 -15.39 -1.61 8.63
CA SER A 233 -14.42 -2.15 9.61
C SER A 233 -13.43 -1.11 10.15
N VAL A 234 -13.44 0.12 9.61
CA VAL A 234 -12.57 1.19 10.12
C VAL A 234 -13.03 1.57 11.53
N THR A 235 -12.12 1.46 12.49
CA THR A 235 -12.40 1.70 13.93
C THR A 235 -11.34 2.56 14.62
N GLU A 236 -10.33 3.06 13.89
CA GLU A 236 -9.30 3.92 14.47
C GLU A 236 -9.85 5.31 14.85
N ASP A 237 -9.29 5.90 15.92
CA ASP A 237 -9.67 7.22 16.41
C ASP A 237 -8.94 8.31 15.63
N LEU A 238 -9.65 9.00 14.73
CA LEU A 238 -9.12 10.05 13.86
C LEU A 238 -9.41 11.46 14.41
N SER A 239 -9.86 11.58 15.66
CA SER A 239 -10.22 12.89 16.26
C SER A 239 -9.06 13.89 16.31
N GLY A 240 -7.81 13.43 16.26
CA GLY A 240 -6.60 14.26 16.18
C GLY A 240 -6.25 14.81 14.80
N TRP A 241 -6.95 14.42 13.72
CA TRP A 241 -6.67 14.91 12.37
C TRP A 241 -6.93 16.41 12.19
N ASN A 242 -5.97 17.14 11.63
CA ASN A 242 -6.09 18.56 11.31
C ASN A 242 -6.83 18.78 9.98
N VAL A 243 -8.16 18.81 10.02
CA VAL A 243 -9.03 18.97 8.83
C VAL A 243 -9.39 20.43 8.49
N ASN A 244 -8.61 21.41 8.96
CA ASN A 244 -8.93 22.84 8.78
C ASN A 244 -9.00 23.32 7.32
N LYS A 245 -8.38 22.60 6.38
CA LYS A 245 -8.44 22.89 4.95
C LYS A 245 -9.56 22.16 4.20
N VAL A 246 -10.19 21.15 4.81
CA VAL A 246 -11.21 20.31 4.18
C VAL A 246 -12.47 21.13 3.88
N ASN A 247 -12.82 21.24 2.59
CA ASN A 247 -14.00 21.95 2.09
C ASN A 247 -15.09 20.99 1.55
N ALA A 248 -14.73 19.76 1.18
CA ALA A 248 -15.65 18.73 0.72
C ALA A 248 -15.58 17.49 1.63
N CYS A 249 -16.63 17.26 2.43
CA CYS A 249 -16.71 16.17 3.40
C CYS A 249 -18.03 15.36 3.38
N GLY A 250 -18.83 15.47 2.32
CA GLY A 250 -20.03 14.63 2.14
C GLY A 250 -19.68 13.14 2.28
N ASP A 251 -20.46 12.40 3.08
CA ASP A 251 -20.24 10.98 3.41
C ASP A 251 -18.83 10.59 3.88
N PHE A 252 -18.10 11.50 4.54
CA PHE A 252 -16.75 11.21 5.05
C PHE A 252 -16.70 10.02 6.02
N VAL A 253 -17.79 9.71 6.73
CA VAL A 253 -17.79 8.79 7.87
C VAL A 253 -18.55 7.48 7.63
N THR A 254 -18.20 6.47 8.41
CA THR A 254 -19.08 5.31 8.68
C THR A 254 -19.60 5.35 10.11
N THR A 255 -20.49 4.40 10.44
CA THR A 255 -21.17 4.27 11.74
C THR A 255 -20.26 4.10 12.96
N LYS A 256 -18.94 3.93 12.79
CA LYS A 256 -17.99 3.54 13.86
C LYS A 256 -16.74 4.40 13.99
N ILE A 257 -16.49 5.33 13.06
CA ILE A 257 -15.24 6.13 13.06
C ILE A 257 -15.41 7.34 13.97
N LYS A 258 -14.50 7.50 14.94
CA LYS A 258 -14.37 8.79 15.65
C LYS A 258 -13.60 9.77 14.77
N ILE A 259 -14.21 10.91 14.50
CA ILE A 259 -13.69 11.92 13.56
C ILE A 259 -13.39 13.26 14.25
N PRO A 260 -12.64 14.15 13.57
CA PRO A 260 -12.45 15.52 14.03
C PRO A 260 -13.78 16.23 14.28
N GLN A 261 -13.85 16.98 15.38
CA GLN A 261 -15.09 17.57 15.88
C GLN A 261 -15.61 18.75 15.04
N ARG A 262 -14.80 19.28 14.11
CA ARG A 262 -15.18 20.44 13.29
C ARG A 262 -14.52 20.41 11.92
N PHE A 263 -15.33 20.49 10.87
CA PHE A 263 -14.91 20.73 9.49
C PHE A 263 -15.29 22.17 9.12
N PRO A 264 -14.43 23.18 9.40
CA PRO A 264 -14.85 24.59 9.41
C PRO A 264 -15.15 25.17 8.02
N ARG A 265 -14.88 24.45 6.93
CA ARG A 265 -15.07 24.89 5.55
C ARG A 265 -16.04 24.01 4.74
N CYS A 266 -16.69 23.03 5.36
CA CYS A 266 -17.66 22.20 4.63
C CYS A 266 -18.94 22.97 4.31
N THR A 267 -19.28 23.02 3.02
CA THR A 267 -20.53 23.61 2.51
C THR A 267 -21.73 22.67 2.67
N GLU A 268 -21.47 21.36 2.74
CA GLU A 268 -22.42 20.31 3.10
C GLU A 268 -22.06 19.83 4.51
N LEU A 269 -22.85 20.20 5.52
CA LEU A 269 -22.74 19.58 6.84
C LEU A 269 -23.17 18.10 6.72
N PRO A 270 -22.40 17.13 7.24
CA PRO A 270 -22.85 15.75 7.30
C PRO A 270 -24.02 15.67 8.28
N TYR A 271 -25.25 15.57 7.76
CA TYR A 271 -26.43 15.25 8.56
C TYR A 271 -26.32 13.79 9.01
N LEU A 272 -25.78 13.61 10.21
CA LEU A 272 -25.64 12.30 10.85
C LEU A 272 -26.84 12.07 11.75
N ASP A 273 -27.87 11.41 11.21
CA ASP A 273 -28.91 10.80 12.03
C ASP A 273 -28.36 9.52 12.68
N PRO A 274 -28.17 9.48 14.02
CA PRO A 274 -27.64 8.31 14.69
C PRO A 274 -28.58 7.09 14.62
N SER A 275 -29.88 7.30 14.37
CA SER A 275 -30.89 6.24 14.32
C SER A 275 -30.78 5.36 13.07
N LEU A 276 -30.21 5.89 11.98
CA LEU A 276 -29.92 5.13 10.75
C LEU A 276 -28.64 4.27 10.85
N LEU A 277 -27.86 4.42 11.92
CA LEU A 277 -26.54 3.79 12.08
C LEU A 277 -26.57 2.46 12.86
N LEU A 278 -27.71 2.10 13.45
CA LEU A 278 -27.90 0.78 14.06
C LEU A 278 -28.04 -0.29 12.97
N PRO A 279 -27.20 -1.35 12.95
CA PRO A 279 -27.47 -2.47 12.07
C PRO A 279 -28.81 -3.09 12.48
N LYS A 280 -29.75 -3.17 11.53
CA LYS A 280 -30.88 -4.09 11.66
C LYS A 280 -30.26 -5.47 11.90
N GLN A 281 -30.40 -5.96 13.13
CA GLN A 281 -30.06 -7.34 13.47
C GLN A 281 -30.76 -8.22 12.44
N LEU A 282 -29.98 -8.95 11.64
CA LEU A 282 -30.51 -10.04 10.84
C LEU A 282 -31.07 -11.03 11.85
N LYS A 283 -32.40 -11.00 12.03
CA LYS A 283 -33.08 -12.01 12.81
C LYS A 283 -32.86 -13.34 12.09
N ASN A 284 -32.09 -14.22 12.73
CA ASN A 284 -32.13 -15.64 12.42
C ASN A 284 -33.61 -16.08 12.47
N GLY A 285 -34.07 -16.80 11.46
CA GLY A 285 -35.45 -17.26 11.38
C GLY A 285 -35.79 -17.88 10.05
N GLU A 286 -35.71 -19.22 10.04
CA GLU A 286 -36.30 -20.18 9.07
C GLU A 286 -35.66 -20.28 7.68
#